data_AF-A0AA37GXV9-F1
#
_entry.id   AF-A0AA37GXV9-F1
#
_cell.length_a   1.000
_cell.length_b   1.000
_cell.length_c   1.000
_cell.angle_alpha   90.00
_cell.angle_beta   90.00
_cell.angle_gamma   90.00
#
_symmetry.space_group_name_H-M   'P 1'
#
loop_
_entity.id
_entity.type
_entity.pdbx_description
1 polymer ?
#
loop_
_entity_poly.entity_id
_entity_poly.type
_entity_poly.pdbx_seq_one_letter_code
_entity_poly.pdbx_strand_id
1 'polypeptide(L)' 'MYFESFGKAPISLTASQSTHMNQSNSTQPRLLIIDILGVNRARVRRDIKSDISDAIGRLDIHWDGTGKIGRIDTNIK' A
#
# COMPACT_ATOMS: atom_id res chain seq x y z
N MET A 1 -42.91 17.92 -57.71
CA MET A 1 -42.87 18.38 -56.31
C MET A 1 -42.06 17.35 -55.54
N TYR A 2 -40.84 17.69 -55.14
CA TYR A 2 -39.98 16.82 -54.34
C TYR A 2 -40.18 17.17 -52.86
N PHE A 3 -40.46 16.17 -52.03
CA PHE A 3 -40.55 16.30 -50.58
C PHE A 3 -39.20 15.93 -49.98
N GLU A 4 -38.51 16.88 -49.35
CA GLU A 4 -37.33 16.59 -48.54
C GLU A 4 -37.78 16.14 -47.14
N SER A 5 -37.62 14.84 -46.87
CA SER A 5 -37.74 14.28 -45.53
C SER A 5 -36.45 14.57 -44.78
N PHE A 6 -36.49 15.50 -43.82
CA PHE A 6 -35.40 15.69 -42.87
C PHE A 6 -35.45 14.56 -41.83
N GLY A 7 -34.81 13.43 -42.16
CA GLY A 7 -34.54 12.36 -41.21
C GLY A 7 -33.67 12.89 -40.06
N LYS A 8 -34.21 12.91 -38.84
CA LYS A 8 -33.43 13.23 -37.64
C LYS A 8 -32.29 12.22 -37.51
N ALA A 9 -31.05 12.70 -37.48
CA ALA A 9 -29.88 11.86 -37.24
C ALA A 9 -30.04 11.12 -35.88
N PRO A 10 -29.73 9.81 -35.80
CA PRO A 10 -29.80 9.10 -34.54
C PRO A 10 -28.74 9.66 -33.57
N ILE A 11 -29.16 9.95 -32.34
CA ILE A 11 -28.26 10.38 -31.28
C ILE A 11 -27.35 9.20 -30.94
N SER A 12 -26.06 9.29 -31.26
CA SER A 12 -25.06 8.29 -30.84
C SER A 12 -24.74 8.47 -29.36
N LEU A 13 -25.09 7.48 -28.55
CA LEU A 13 -24.66 7.38 -27.16
C LEU A 13 -23.23 6.81 -27.14
N THR A 14 -22.23 7.67 -27.27
CA THR A 14 -20.84 7.30 -27.00
C THR A 14 -20.66 7.12 -25.50
N ALA A 15 -20.69 5.87 -25.04
CA ALA A 15 -20.28 5.50 -23.70
C ALA A 15 -18.76 5.67 -23.58
N SER A 16 -18.31 6.69 -22.85
CA SER A 16 -16.91 6.79 -22.46
C SER A 16 -16.65 5.76 -21.36
N GLN A 17 -16.04 4.63 -21.70
CA GLN A 17 -15.49 3.74 -20.69
C GLN A 17 -14.32 4.45 -20.01
N SER A 18 -14.49 4.84 -18.75
CA SER A 18 -13.35 5.19 -17.91
C SER A 18 -12.58 3.90 -17.64
N THR A 19 -11.41 3.76 -18.25
CA THR A 19 -10.43 2.78 -17.79
C THR A 19 -9.95 3.25 -16.42
N HIS A 20 -10.62 2.77 -15.36
CA HIS A 20 -9.99 2.77 -14.04
C HIS A 20 -8.75 1.90 -14.16
N MET A 21 -7.56 2.53 -14.20
CA MET A 21 -6.31 1.84 -13.91
C MET A 21 -6.50 1.20 -12.53
N ASN A 22 -6.76 -0.10 -12.52
CA ASN A 22 -6.67 -0.89 -11.32
C ASN A 22 -5.17 -0.91 -10.96
N GLN A 23 -4.73 0.06 -10.16
CA GLN A 23 -3.46 -0.03 -9.47
C GLN A 23 -3.57 -1.26 -8.59
N SER A 24 -3.13 -2.39 -9.14
CA SER A 24 -2.87 -3.62 -8.41
C SER A 24 -1.77 -3.30 -7.41
N ASN A 25 -2.14 -2.69 -6.29
CA ASN A 25 -1.34 -2.70 -5.08
C ASN A 25 -1.38 -4.15 -4.61
N SER A 26 -0.51 -4.98 -5.19
CA SER A 26 -0.25 -6.32 -4.68
C SER A 26 0.29 -6.14 -3.27
N THR A 27 -0.62 -6.18 -2.30
CA THR A 27 -0.26 -6.15 -0.88
C THR A 27 0.25 -7.55 -0.57
N GLN A 28 1.46 -7.86 -1.04
CA GLN A 28 2.11 -9.13 -0.74
C GLN A 28 2.33 -9.19 0.78
N PRO A 29 1.98 -10.31 1.43
CA PRO A 29 2.27 -10.49 2.84
C PRO A 29 3.78 -10.38 3.03
N ARG A 30 4.23 -9.39 3.81
CA ARG A 30 5.66 -9.19 4.10
C ARG A 30 6.00 -9.86 5.42
N LEU A 31 7.13 -10.57 5.45
CA LEU A 31 7.64 -11.19 6.65
C LEU A 31 8.14 -10.12 7.63
N LEU A 32 7.60 -10.15 8.84
CA LEU A 32 8.12 -9.42 9.99
C LEU A 32 8.86 -10.41 10.85
N ILE A 33 10.16 -10.19 11.04
CA ILE A 33 10.97 -11.01 11.94
C ILE A 33 11.02 -10.30 13.28
N ILE A 34 10.57 -10.96 14.34
CA ILE A 34 10.58 -10.43 15.70
C ILE A 34 11.57 -11.25 16.53
N ASP A 35 12.66 -10.62 16.95
CA ASP A 35 13.64 -11.19 17.87
C ASP A 35 13.31 -10.72 19.30
N ILE A 36 13.08 -11.66 20.23
CA ILE A 36 12.94 -11.33 21.66
C ILE A 36 14.34 -11.32 22.27
N LEU A 37 14.82 -10.14 22.67
CA LEU A 37 16.18 -9.92 23.15
C LEU A 37 16.30 -9.99 24.69
N GLY A 38 15.17 -10.14 25.37
CA GLY A 38 15.07 -10.24 26.83
C GLY A 38 13.63 -10.04 27.28
N VAL A 39 13.43 -9.98 28.61
CA VAL A 39 12.09 -9.87 29.21
C VAL A 39 11.36 -8.59 28.77
N ASN A 40 12.10 -7.47 28.65
CA ASN A 40 11.55 -6.15 28.37
C ASN A 40 12.07 -5.56 27.05
N ARG A 41 12.55 -6.38 26.12
CA ARG A 41 13.10 -5.89 24.86
C ARG A 41 12.84 -6.83 23.70
N ALA A 42 12.36 -6.27 22.60
CA ALA A 42 12.24 -6.96 21.32
C ALA A 42 12.80 -6.10 20.19
N ARG A 43 13.20 -6.77 19.11
CA ARG A 43 13.61 -6.13 17.86
C ARG A 43 12.75 -6.69 16.74
N VAL A 44 12.10 -5.80 16.00
CA VAL A 44 11.42 -6.13 14.77
C VAL A 44 12.29 -5.72 13.59
N ARG A 45 12.47 -6.65 12.65
CA ARG A 45 13.15 -6.44 11.38
C ARG A 45 12.15 -6.66 10.25
N ARG A 46 12.13 -5.75 9.29
CA ARG A 46 11.32 -5.84 8.08
C ARG A 46 12.19 -5.65 6.86
N ASP A 47 12.13 -6.60 5.95
CA ASP A 47 12.68 -6.43 4.62
C ASP A 47 11.73 -5.54 3.80
N ILE A 48 12.22 -4.35 3.48
CA ILE A 48 11.52 -3.37 2.65
C ILE A 48 12.14 -3.47 1.26
N LYS A 49 11.61 -4.38 0.45
CA LYS A 49 11.84 -4.35 -1.00
C LYS A 49 11.02 -3.22 -1.62
N SER A 50 11.71 -2.33 -2.33
CA SER A 50 11.17 -1.28 -3.19
C SER A 50 11.77 -1.48 -4.60
N ASP A 51 11.07 -1.02 -5.64
CA ASP A 51 11.53 -1.11 -7.04
C ASP A 51 12.87 -0.38 -7.28
N ILE A 52 13.27 0.46 -6.32
CA ILE A 52 14.43 1.36 -6.41
C ILE A 52 15.53 0.96 -5.43
N SER A 53 15.21 0.25 -4.34
CA SER A 53 16.19 -0.14 -3.32
C SER A 53 15.67 -1.21 -2.35
N ASP A 54 16.56 -2.06 -1.87
CA ASP A 54 16.32 -2.94 -0.73
C ASP A 54 16.76 -2.23 0.56
N ALA A 55 15.82 -1.97 1.46
CA ALA A 55 16.09 -1.42 2.78
C ALA A 55 15.67 -2.39 3.88
N ILE A 56 16.46 -2.50 4.95
CA ILE A 56 16.07 -3.25 6.16
C ILE A 56 15.59 -2.24 7.19
N GLY A 57 14.27 -2.19 7.39
CA GLY A 57 13.68 -1.41 8.47
C GLY A 57 13.91 -2.12 9.80
N ARG A 58 14.51 -1.41 10.76
CA ARG A 58 14.70 -1.92 12.13
C ARG A 58 13.88 -1.11 13.12
N LEU A 59 13.22 -1.81 14.03
CA LEU A 59 12.45 -1.27 15.13
C LEU A 59 12.86 -1.97 16.43
N ASP A 60 13.46 -1.27 17.38
CA ASP A 60 13.69 -1.78 18.73
C ASP A 60 12.58 -1.29 19.66
N ILE A 61 11.93 -2.21 20.36
CA ILE A 61 10.84 -1.95 21.31
C ILE A 61 11.33 -2.30 22.71
N HIS A 62 11.14 -1.36 23.64
CA HIS A 62 11.45 -1.52 25.05
C HIS A 62 10.18 -1.36 25.88
N TRP A 63 9.91 -2.35 26.74
CA TRP A 63 8.82 -2.28 27.70
C TRP A 63 9.33 -1.75 29.06
N ASP A 64 8.47 -1.03 29.76
CA ASP A 64 8.71 -0.62 31.15
C ASP A 64 8.43 -1.77 32.13
N GLY A 65 8.75 -1.56 33.41
CA GLY A 65 8.50 -2.56 34.46
C GLY A 65 7.02 -2.91 34.71
N THR A 66 6.08 -2.23 34.04
CA THR A 66 4.64 -2.49 34.11
C THR A 66 4.12 -3.22 32.86
N GLY A 67 5.00 -3.54 31.91
CA GLY A 67 4.66 -4.21 30.66
C GLY A 67 4.11 -3.28 29.58
N LYS A 68 4.17 -1.96 29.77
CA LYS A 68 3.79 -0.97 28.73
C LYS A 68 4.99 -0.64 27.87
N ILE A 69 4.76 -0.20 26.63
CA ILE A 69 5.84 0.26 25.77
C ILE A 69 6.38 1.57 26.34
N GLY A 70 7.62 1.55 26.83
CA GLY A 70 8.32 2.72 27.36
C GLY A 70 9.12 3.46 26.30
N ARG A 71 9.64 2.76 25.30
CA ARG A 71 10.45 3.37 24.23
C ARG A 71 10.41 2.54 22.95
N ILE A 72 10.41 3.25 21.82
CA ILE A 72 10.53 2.69 20.48
C ILE A 72 11.65 3.44 19.76
N ASP A 73 12.67 2.73 19.30
CA ASP A 73 13.74 3.28 18.46
C ASP A 73 13.60 2.70 17.05
N THR A 74 13.62 3.57 16.04
CA THR A 74 13.53 3.15 14.64
C THR A 74 14.83 3.52 13.92
N ASN A 75 15.26 2.64 13.01
CA ASN A 75 16.28 2.98 12.04
C ASN A 75 15.78 2.49 10.69
N ILE A 76 15.18 3.42 9.96
CA ILE A 76 14.69 3.23 8.60
C ILE A 76 15.55 4.18 7.77
N LYS A 77 16.39 3.61 6.91
CA LYS A 77 17.13 4.34 5.89
C LYS A 77 16.39 4.26 4.58
#